data_AF-A0A2V9WH47-F1
#
_entry.id   AF-A0A2V9WH47-F1
#
_cell.length_a   1.000
_cell.length_b   1.000
_cell.length_c   1.000
_cell.angle_alpha   90.00
_cell.angle_beta   90.00
_cell.angle_gamma   90.00
#
_symmetry.space_group_name_H-M   'P 1'
#
loop_
_entity.id
_entity.type
_entity.pdbx_description
1 polymer ?
#
loop_
_entity_poly.entity_id
_entity_poly.type
_entity_poly.pdbx_seq_one_letter_code
_entity_poly.pdbx_strand_id
1 'polypeptide(L)'
;MAMNSYTVTKLLWIVPLLLLFASVEASGQHRPTYPHPPQAADTATVENVQPQPSQRARLNPAELQQEVQELSSLAQDLTQDIDAVNRGLLPKDTVDKLKRVEKLAKRLRKEIAP
;
A
#
# COMPACT_ATOMS: atom_id res chain seq x y z
N MET A 1 40.32 26.88 5.65
CA MET A 1 39.72 25.56 5.88
C MET A 1 39.86 24.75 4.61
N ALA A 2 40.84 23.85 4.55
CA ALA A 2 41.05 22.97 3.41
C ALA A 2 40.07 21.79 3.51
N MET A 3 39.15 21.68 2.57
CA MET A 3 38.26 20.52 2.47
C MET A 3 39.02 19.34 1.87
N ASN A 4 39.01 18.21 2.58
CA ASN A 4 39.68 16.97 2.20
C ASN A 4 39.25 16.52 0.80
N SER A 5 40.22 16.46 -0.13
CA SER A 5 40.07 16.02 -1.53
C SER A 5 39.48 14.61 -1.68
N TYR A 6 39.52 13.81 -0.62
CA TYR A 6 38.99 12.45 -0.57
C TYR A 6 37.45 12.38 -0.63
N THR A 7 36.75 13.39 -0.13
CA THR A 7 35.28 13.40 -0.08
C THR A 7 34.66 13.74 -1.44
N VAL A 8 35.29 14.66 -2.17
CA VAL A 8 34.84 15.10 -3.51
C VAL A 8 35.03 13.98 -4.53
N THR A 9 36.15 13.24 -4.46
CA THR A 9 36.46 12.15 -5.39
C THR A 9 35.54 10.93 -5.18
N LYS A 10 35.18 10.60 -3.93
CA LYS A 10 34.21 9.54 -3.63
C LYS A 10 32.80 9.89 -4.10
N LEU A 11 32.36 11.12 -3.92
CA LEU A 11 31.02 11.57 -4.35
C LEU A 11 30.90 11.57 -5.88
N LEU A 12 31.99 11.90 -6.59
CA LEU A 12 32.06 11.91 -8.06
C LEU A 12 31.87 10.51 -8.69
N TRP A 13 32.24 9.44 -7.96
CA TRP A 13 32.12 8.05 -8.45
C TRP A 13 30.79 7.38 -8.09
N ILE A 14 30.06 7.87 -7.08
CA ILE A 14 28.79 7.28 -6.63
C ILE A 14 27.63 7.66 -7.56
N VAL A 15 27.65 8.87 -8.12
CA VAL A 15 26.60 9.37 -9.02
C VAL A 15 26.45 8.55 -10.32
N PRO A 16 27.52 8.22 -11.07
CA PRO A 16 27.39 7.39 -12.27
C PRO A 16 27.06 5.92 -11.94
N LEU A 17 27.43 5.42 -10.75
CA LEU A 17 27.11 4.06 -10.31
C LEU A 17 25.62 3.91 -9.96
N LEU A 18 25.00 4.94 -9.39
CA LEU A 18 23.57 4.93 -9.06
C LEU A 18 22.67 5.02 -10.32
N LEU A 19 23.14 5.71 -11.37
CA LEU A 19 22.40 5.84 -12.64
C LEU A 19 22.35 4.54 -13.45
N LEU A 20 23.31 3.62 -13.25
CA LEU A 20 23.38 2.37 -13.99
C LEU A 20 22.38 1.31 -13.50
N PHE A 21 21.85 1.46 -12.29
CA PHE A 21 20.88 0.52 -11.69
C PHE A 21 19.42 0.86 -12.00
N ALA A 22 19.13 1.96 -12.73
CA ALA A 22 17.77 2.43 -12.98
C ALA A 22 17.07 1.77 -14.20
N SER A 23 17.71 0.83 -14.90
CA SER A 23 17.13 0.18 -16.08
C SER A 23 16.99 -1.33 -15.88
N VAL A 24 16.02 -1.72 -15.06
CA VAL A 24 15.40 -3.05 -15.16
C VAL A 24 13.90 -2.84 -15.36
N GLU A 25 13.51 -2.60 -16.61
CA GLU A 25 12.13 -2.81 -17.04
C GLU A 25 11.92 -4.31 -17.21
N ALA A 26 11.37 -4.95 -16.18
CA ALA A 26 10.85 -6.31 -16.30
C ALA A 26 9.50 -6.25 -17.02
N SER A 27 9.50 -6.33 -18.35
CA SER A 27 8.30 -6.56 -19.15
C SER A 27 7.78 -7.98 -18.92
N GLY A 28 6.98 -8.17 -17.87
CA GLY A 28 6.27 -9.42 -17.62
C GLY A 28 5.28 -9.71 -18.75
N GLN A 29 5.49 -10.82 -19.46
CA GLN A 29 4.65 -11.27 -20.55
C GLN A 29 3.22 -11.58 -20.06
N HIS A 30 2.27 -10.79 -20.55
CA HIS A 30 0.84 -11.01 -20.36
C HIS A 30 0.39 -12.20 -21.23
N ARG A 31 0.01 -13.34 -20.61
CA ARG A 31 -0.62 -14.46 -21.32
C ARG A 31 -1.96 -14.80 -20.68
N PRO A 32 -3.08 -14.29 -21.20
CA PRO A 32 -4.39 -14.64 -20.68
C PRO A 32 -4.81 -15.98 -21.29
N THR A 33 -4.40 -17.08 -20.66
CA THR A 33 -5.04 -18.38 -20.93
C THR A 33 -6.28 -18.46 -20.07
N TYR A 34 -7.38 -17.90 -20.56
CA TYR A 34 -8.69 -18.12 -19.94
C TYR A 34 -9.30 -19.41 -20.52
N PRO A 35 -9.78 -20.36 -19.68
CA PRO A 35 -10.64 -21.43 -20.17
C PRO A 35 -11.95 -20.82 -20.69
N HIS A 36 -12.49 -21.40 -21.77
CA HIS A 36 -13.76 -20.97 -22.35
C HIS A 36 -14.88 -21.01 -21.29
N PRO A 37 -15.70 -19.94 -21.17
CA PRO A 37 -16.87 -20.00 -20.32
C PRO A 37 -17.88 -21.02 -20.87
N PRO A 38 -18.61 -21.75 -19.99
CA PRO A 38 -19.68 -22.64 -20.41
C PRO A 38 -20.77 -21.86 -21.15
N GLN A 39 -21.43 -22.55 -22.09
CA GLN A 39 -22.50 -21.99 -22.92
C GLN A 39 -23.60 -21.38 -22.03
N ALA A 40 -24.01 -20.15 -22.35
CA ALA A 40 -24.98 -19.40 -21.56
C ALA A 40 -26.27 -20.21 -21.39
N ALA A 41 -26.67 -20.41 -20.14
CA ALA A 41 -28.00 -20.89 -19.84
C ALA A 41 -29.02 -19.88 -20.38
N ASP A 42 -30.09 -20.42 -20.96
CA ASP A 42 -31.12 -19.71 -21.69
C ASP A 42 -31.58 -18.43 -20.99
N THR A 43 -31.84 -17.41 -21.80
CA THR A 43 -32.38 -16.11 -21.43
C THR A 43 -33.72 -16.26 -20.72
N ALA A 44 -33.69 -16.50 -19.42
CA ALA A 44 -34.83 -16.35 -18.53
C ALA A 44 -34.47 -15.26 -17.51
N THR A 45 -34.98 -14.06 -17.81
CA THR A 45 -35.13 -12.95 -16.86
C THR A 45 -33.81 -12.31 -16.40
N VAL A 46 -33.26 -11.44 -17.27
CA VAL A 46 -32.50 -10.28 -16.78
C VAL A 46 -33.52 -9.37 -16.10
N GLU A 47 -33.80 -9.63 -14.82
CA GLU A 47 -34.35 -8.62 -13.94
C GLU A 47 -33.38 -7.44 -14.01
N ASN A 48 -33.88 -6.32 -14.52
CA ASN A 48 -33.17 -5.06 -14.58
C ASN A 48 -32.90 -4.62 -13.13
N VAL A 49 -31.85 -5.15 -12.53
CA VAL A 49 -31.27 -4.61 -11.31
C VAL A 49 -30.59 -3.33 -11.72
N GLN A 50 -31.38 -2.26 -11.78
CA GLN A 50 -30.90 -0.91 -11.90
C GLN A 50 -29.79 -0.73 -10.85
N PRO A 51 -28.57 -0.33 -11.24
CA PRO A 51 -27.50 -0.14 -10.27
C PRO A 51 -27.98 0.91 -9.28
N GLN A 52 -28.33 0.45 -8.08
CA GLN A 52 -28.72 1.33 -6.99
C GLN A 52 -27.57 2.31 -6.85
N PRO A 53 -27.79 3.63 -6.94
CA PRO A 53 -26.71 4.59 -6.80
C PRO A 53 -26.13 4.35 -5.42
N SER A 54 -24.94 3.74 -5.39
CA SER A 54 -24.18 3.54 -4.17
C SER A 54 -24.16 4.90 -3.50
N GLN A 55 -24.82 5.03 -2.35
CA GLN A 55 -24.82 6.25 -1.56
C GLN A 55 -23.36 6.53 -1.27
N ARG A 56 -22.74 7.39 -2.09
CA ARG A 56 -21.36 7.81 -1.92
C ARG A 56 -21.37 8.52 -0.57
N ALA A 57 -20.82 7.85 0.44
CA ALA A 57 -20.62 8.46 1.74
C ALA A 57 -19.91 9.78 1.47
N ARG A 58 -20.50 10.89 1.92
CA ARG A 58 -19.92 12.20 1.71
C ARG A 58 -18.57 12.21 2.40
N LEU A 59 -17.51 12.19 1.59
CA LEU A 59 -16.12 12.25 2.02
C LEU A 59 -15.91 13.50 2.87
N ASN A 60 -15.60 13.34 4.16
CA ASN A 60 -15.18 14.43 5.02
C ASN A 60 -13.64 14.51 4.99
N PRO A 61 -13.04 15.54 4.37
CA PRO A 61 -11.59 15.65 4.26
C PRO A 61 -10.89 15.73 5.63
N ALA A 62 -11.56 16.28 6.65
CA ALA A 62 -11.01 16.37 8.00
C ALA A 62 -10.90 14.97 8.66
N GLU A 63 -11.89 14.10 8.45
CA GLU A 63 -11.86 12.72 8.94
C GLU A 63 -10.74 11.92 8.26
N LEU A 64 -10.57 12.11 6.95
CA LEU A 64 -9.51 11.43 6.19
C LEU A 64 -8.12 11.80 6.72
N GLN A 65 -7.87 13.09 7.01
CA GLN A 65 -6.61 13.55 7.59
C GLN A 65 -6.39 12.96 8.99
N GLN A 66 -7.44 12.89 9.82
CA GLN A 66 -7.36 12.29 11.14
C GLN A 66 -7.01 10.79 11.05
N GLU A 67 -7.61 10.05 10.12
CA GLU A 67 -7.32 8.63 9.92
C GLU A 67 -5.88 8.37 9.47
N VAL A 68 -5.33 9.22 8.60
CA VAL A 68 -3.92 9.16 8.20
C VAL A 68 -3.00 9.43 9.39
N GLN A 69 -3.33 10.43 10.21
CA GLN A 69 -2.56 10.75 11.41
C GLN A 69 -2.57 9.59 12.41
N GLU A 70 -3.73 8.97 12.62
CA GLU A 70 -3.89 7.79 13.48
C GLU A 70 -3.08 6.59 12.95
N LEU A 71 -3.12 6.33 11.65
CA LEU A 71 -2.35 5.27 11.02
C LEU A 71 -0.84 5.47 11.20
N SER A 72 -0.36 6.71 11.04
CA SER A 72 1.05 7.07 11.27
C SER A 72 1.47 6.82 12.72
N SER A 73 0.63 7.22 13.68
CA SER A 73 0.86 6.99 15.11
C SER A 73 0.95 5.49 15.43
N LEU A 74 0.01 4.69 14.95
CA LEU A 74 -0.01 3.25 15.18
C LEU A 74 1.20 2.54 14.54
N ALA A 75 1.63 2.99 13.36
CA ALA A 75 2.80 2.44 12.69
C ALA A 75 4.11 2.72 13.48
N GLN A 76 4.22 3.90 14.09
CA GLN A 76 5.35 4.26 14.95
C GLN A 76 5.36 3.39 16.21
N ASP A 77 4.22 3.23 16.88
CA ASP A 77 4.10 2.35 18.05
C ASP A 77 4.44 0.89 17.72
N LEU A 78 3.99 0.41 16.55
CA LEU A 78 4.31 -0.94 16.09
C LEU A 78 5.80 -1.14 15.88
N THR A 79 6.56 -0.10 15.52
CA THR A 79 8.01 -0.23 15.36
C THR A 79 8.65 -0.67 16.68
N GLN A 80 8.21 -0.10 17.81
CA GLN A 80 8.69 -0.48 19.15
C GLN A 80 8.21 -1.88 19.56
N ASP A 81 6.96 -2.22 19.22
CA ASP A 81 6.42 -3.55 19.47
C ASP A 81 7.21 -4.64 18.71
N ILE A 82 7.58 -4.38 17.46
CA ILE A 82 8.39 -5.30 16.64
C ILE A 82 9.78 -5.49 17.24
N ASP A 83 10.39 -4.45 17.80
CA ASP A 83 11.65 -4.60 18.54
C ASP A 83 11.51 -5.54 19.75
N ALA A 84 10.37 -5.49 20.46
CA ALA A 84 10.08 -6.44 21.53
C ALA A 84 9.88 -7.87 21.00
N VAL A 85 9.15 -8.02 19.89
CA VAL A 85 8.93 -9.31 19.22
C VAL A 85 10.25 -9.94 18.79
N ASN A 86 11.17 -9.15 18.24
CA ASN A 86 12.52 -9.59 17.86
C ASN A 86 13.34 -10.10 19.06
N ARG A 87 13.00 -9.67 20.28
CA ARG A 87 13.59 -10.17 21.54
C ARG A 87 12.82 -11.34 22.14
N GLY A 88 11.84 -11.91 21.44
CA GLY A 88 11.01 -13.01 21.90
C GLY A 88 9.87 -12.61 22.84
N LEU A 89 9.55 -11.32 22.93
CA LEU A 89 8.44 -10.80 23.74
C LEU A 89 7.34 -10.32 22.81
N LEU A 90 6.17 -10.94 22.83
CA LEU A 90 5.00 -10.45 22.09
C LEU A 90 4.13 -9.59 23.00
N PRO A 91 4.11 -8.25 22.83
CA PRO A 91 3.16 -7.41 23.56
C PRO A 91 1.74 -7.82 23.18
N LYS A 92 0.88 -7.96 24.18
CA LYS A 92 -0.52 -8.42 24.02
C LYS A 92 -1.32 -7.61 23.00
N ASP A 93 -1.03 -6.31 22.89
CA ASP A 93 -1.78 -5.37 22.07
C ASP A 93 -1.26 -5.27 20.62
N THR A 94 -0.11 -5.87 20.30
CA THR A 94 0.53 -5.74 18.98
C THR A 94 -0.35 -6.27 17.84
N VAL A 95 -1.03 -7.41 18.07
CA VAL A 95 -1.95 -8.00 17.08
C VAL A 95 -3.15 -7.08 16.82
N ASP A 96 -3.69 -6.45 17.86
CA ASP A 96 -4.82 -5.54 17.73
C ASP A 96 -4.42 -4.22 17.06
N LYS A 97 -3.22 -3.70 17.35
CA LYS A 97 -2.64 -2.56 16.62
C LYS A 97 -2.51 -2.85 15.13
N LEU A 98 -2.00 -4.04 14.75
CA LEU A 98 -1.90 -4.46 13.35
C LEU A 98 -3.27 -4.50 12.65
N LYS A 99 -4.29 -5.09 13.30
CA LYS A 99 -5.66 -5.10 12.76
C LYS A 99 -6.21 -3.70 12.56
N ARG A 100 -5.90 -2.77 13.48
CA ARG A 100 -6.35 -1.38 13.39
C ARG A 100 -5.70 -0.64 12.23
N VAL A 101 -4.39 -0.83 12.02
CA VAL A 101 -3.67 -0.32 10.84
C VAL A 101 -4.29 -0.85 9.55
N GLU A 102 -4.56 -2.16 9.47
CA GLU A 102 -5.19 -2.76 8.29
C GLU A 102 -6.57 -2.13 7.99
N LYS A 103 -7.39 -1.95 9.03
CA LYS A 103 -8.71 -1.34 8.91
C LYS A 103 -8.63 0.10 8.39
N LEU A 104 -7.73 0.90 8.95
CA LEU A 104 -7.51 2.29 8.51
C LEU A 104 -7.00 2.32 7.06
N ALA A 105 -6.00 1.50 6.72
CA ALA A 105 -5.46 1.44 5.36
C ALA A 105 -6.52 1.04 4.33
N LYS A 106 -7.37 0.05 4.66
CA LYS A 106 -8.50 -0.37 3.80
C LYS A 106 -9.51 0.75 3.60
N ARG A 107 -9.85 1.48 4.66
CA ARG A 107 -10.78 2.60 4.59
C ARG A 107 -10.22 3.72 3.72
N LEU A 108 -8.99 4.18 4.02
CA LEU A 108 -8.31 5.19 3.22
C LEU A 108 -8.22 4.81 1.74
N ARG A 109 -7.88 3.55 1.41
CA ARG A 109 -7.86 3.07 0.03
C ARG A 109 -9.23 3.18 -0.64
N LYS A 110 -10.29 2.77 0.06
CA LYS A 110 -11.67 2.85 -0.46
C LYS A 110 -12.12 4.30 -0.68
N GLU A 111 -11.69 5.23 0.18
CA GLU A 111 -12.03 6.64 0.04
C GLU A 111 -11.25 7.33 -1.11
N ILE A 112 -9.99 6.92 -1.35
CA ILE A 112 -9.14 7.50 -2.41
C ILE A 112 -9.44 6.86 -3.79
N ALA A 113 -9.68 5.55 -3.83
CA ALA A 113 -9.97 4.78 -5.04
C ALA A 113 -11.26 3.95 -4.81
N PRO A 114 -12.44 4.58 -4.95
CA PRO A 114 -13.73 3.96 -4.67
C PRO A 114 -14.14 2.87 -5.67
#